data_AF-A0A2W5E2G4-F1
#
_entry.id   AF-A0A2W5E2G4-F1
#
_cell.length_a   1.000
_cell.length_b   1.000
_cell.length_c   1.000
_cell.angle_alpha   90.00
_cell.angle_beta   90.00
_cell.angle_gamma   90.00
#
_symmetry.space_group_name_H-M   'P 1'
#
loop_
_entity.id
_entity.type
_entity.pdbx_description
1 polymer ?
#
loop_
_entity_poly.entity_id
_entity_poly.type
_entity_poly.pdbx_seq_one_letter_code
_entity_poly.pdbx_strand_id
1 'polypeptide(L)'
;YKILKNSYKGKDYYTLLGLDDNDFLTTKKWIDVLTFNNQGEPEFGAPIFQYTYDTIKIEPPVDRFLLEYKKDAKARMNYDSEIDAIVFDHLVSDNNKPWQKTTLIPSGLYEGFKWKDGKWVHVKDMFAADPESKTAPIPHPKEDSEFF
;
A
#
# COMPACT_ATOMS: atom_id res chain seq x y z
N TYR A 1 3.50 -9.76 -10.31
CA TYR A 1 2.23 -9.03 -10.16
C TYR A 1 1.33 -9.81 -9.23
N LYS A 2 0.71 -9.14 -8.25
CA LYS A 2 -0.31 -9.73 -7.36
C LYS A 2 -1.65 -9.09 -7.70
N ILE A 3 -2.67 -9.92 -7.87
CA ILE A 3 -4.05 -9.50 -8.16
C ILE A 3 -4.90 -9.91 -6.97
N LEU A 4 -5.63 -8.97 -6.39
CA LEU A 4 -6.55 -9.19 -5.28
C LEU A 4 -7.97 -9.05 -5.80
N LYS A 5 -8.86 -9.97 -5.47
CA LYS A 5 -10.27 -9.89 -5.83
C LYS A 5 -11.09 -9.53 -4.60
N ASN A 6 -11.86 -8.44 -4.69
CA ASN A 6 -12.86 -8.06 -3.71
C ASN A 6 -14.21 -7.89 -4.41
N SER A 7 -15.30 -8.25 -3.75
CA SER A 7 -16.65 -8.07 -4.28
C SER A 7 -17.46 -7.18 -3.35
N TYR A 8 -18.20 -6.22 -3.91
CA TYR A 8 -19.08 -5.34 -3.14
C TYR A 8 -20.31 -5.00 -3.96
N LYS A 9 -21.50 -5.17 -3.35
CA LYS A 9 -22.81 -4.91 -4.00
C LYS A 9 -22.95 -5.54 -5.40
N GLY A 10 -22.45 -6.76 -5.57
CA GLY A 10 -22.53 -7.50 -6.84
C GLY A 10 -21.54 -7.05 -7.92
N LYS A 11 -20.65 -6.09 -7.63
CA LYS A 11 -19.53 -5.70 -8.50
C LYS A 11 -18.22 -6.29 -7.98
N ASP A 12 -17.44 -6.86 -8.90
CA ASP A 12 -16.09 -7.35 -8.64
C ASP A 12 -15.04 -6.26 -8.91
N TYR A 13 -14.06 -6.16 -8.02
CA TYR A 13 -12.94 -5.25 -8.07
C TYR A 13 -11.64 -6.05 -8.00
N TYR A 14 -10.79 -5.87 -9.01
CA TYR A 14 -9.50 -6.53 -9.11
C TYR A 14 -8.40 -5.51 -8.84
N THR A 15 -7.82 -5.56 -7.65
CA THR A 15 -6.73 -4.66 -7.27
C THR A 15 -5.41 -5.19 -7.78
N LEU A 16 -4.68 -4.37 -8.52
CA LEU A 16 -3.43 -4.68 -9.18
C LEU A 16 -2.29 -3.94 -8.48
N LEU A 17 -1.29 -4.68 -7.99
CA LEU A 17 -0.06 -4.09 -7.46
C LEU A 17 1.03 -4.10 -8.54
N GLY A 18 1.39 -2.90 -9.01
CA GLY A 18 2.39 -2.68 -10.05
C GLY A 18 3.66 -2.01 -9.53
N LEU A 19 4.79 -2.39 -10.13
CA LEU A 19 6.08 -1.70 -9.97
C LEU A 19 6.41 -1.02 -11.31
N ASP A 20 6.72 0.26 -11.23
CA ASP A 20 7.15 1.10 -12.34
C ASP A 20 8.51 1.70 -11.97
N ASP A 21 9.56 1.34 -12.72
CA ASP A 21 10.91 1.81 -12.44
C ASP A 21 11.11 3.31 -12.75
N ASN A 22 10.07 3.99 -13.27
CA ASN A 22 9.96 5.42 -13.60
C ASN A 22 11.16 6.02 -14.35
N ASP A 23 12.19 6.47 -13.65
CA ASP A 23 13.39 7.10 -14.23
C ASP A 23 14.67 6.83 -13.40
N PHE A 24 15.79 7.50 -13.72
CA PHE A 24 17.05 7.31 -12.99
C PHE A 24 17.05 7.88 -11.56
N LEU A 25 16.07 8.70 -11.19
CA LEU A 25 16.03 9.43 -9.92
C LEU A 25 15.02 8.86 -8.93
N THR A 26 13.96 8.24 -9.43
CA THR A 26 12.82 7.80 -8.63
C THR A 26 12.27 6.45 -9.08
N THR A 27 11.55 5.78 -8.17
CA THR A 27 10.76 4.59 -8.45
C THR A 27 9.30 4.86 -8.10
N LYS A 28 8.37 4.31 -8.88
CA LYS A 28 6.93 4.39 -8.67
C LYS A 28 6.35 3.01 -8.39
N LYS A 29 5.42 2.95 -7.45
CA LYS A 29 4.60 1.77 -7.19
C LYS A 29 3.14 2.17 -7.23
N TRP A 30 2.36 1.41 -7.99
CA TRP A 30 0.96 1.70 -8.26
C TRP A 30 0.04 0.67 -7.63
N ILE A 31 -1.04 1.15 -7.03
CA ILE A 31 -2.23 0.35 -6.75
C ILE A 31 -3.29 0.80 -7.75
N ASP A 32 -3.59 -0.07 -8.71
CA ASP A 32 -4.62 0.17 -9.73
C ASP A 32 -5.81 -0.77 -9.48
N VAL A 33 -6.96 -0.44 -10.05
CA VAL A 33 -8.19 -1.20 -9.91
C VAL A 33 -8.71 -1.51 -11.30
N LEU A 34 -8.88 -2.79 -11.58
CA LEU A 34 -9.57 -3.29 -12.76
C LEU A 34 -11.00 -3.67 -12.36
N THR A 35 -11.97 -3.18 -13.10
CA THR A 35 -13.36 -3.65 -13.05
C THR A 35 -13.84 -4.02 -14.45
N PHE A 36 -15.00 -4.65 -14.55
CA PHE A 36 -15.64 -4.93 -15.83
C PHE A 36 -16.98 -4.22 -15.89
N ASN A 37 -17.26 -3.57 -17.02
CA ASN A 37 -18.56 -2.96 -17.26
C ASN A 37 -19.61 -4.02 -17.62
N ASN A 38 -20.85 -3.58 -17.86
CA ASN A 38 -21.96 -4.50 -18.17
C ASN A 38 -21.77 -5.26 -19.49
N GLN A 39 -20.95 -4.74 -20.40
CA GLN A 39 -20.56 -5.40 -21.65
C GLN A 39 -19.41 -6.40 -21.46
N GLY A 40 -18.83 -6.48 -20.26
CA GLY A 40 -17.68 -7.34 -19.96
C GLY A 40 -16.35 -6.73 -20.42
N GLU A 41 -16.28 -5.44 -20.70
CA GLU A 41 -15.06 -4.75 -21.11
C GLU A 41 -14.27 -4.30 -19.87
N PRO A 42 -12.93 -4.40 -19.89
CA PRO A 42 -12.09 -4.01 -18.76
C PRO A 42 -12.00 -2.47 -18.62
N GLU A 43 -12.27 -1.98 -17.42
CA GLU A 43 -12.12 -0.58 -17.01
C GLU A 43 -11.03 -0.47 -15.94
N PHE A 44 -9.99 0.32 -16.19
CA PHE A 44 -8.90 0.57 -15.25
C PHE A 44 -9.07 1.90 -14.52
N GLY A 45 -8.67 1.92 -13.25
CA GLY A 45 -8.86 3.04 -12.35
C GLY A 45 -10.25 3.05 -11.73
N ALA A 46 -10.31 3.37 -10.44
CA ALA A 46 -11.57 3.60 -9.74
C ALA A 46 -11.36 4.53 -8.54
N PRO A 47 -12.26 5.50 -8.28
CA PRO A 47 -12.12 6.47 -7.18
C PRO A 47 -12.52 5.85 -5.83
N ILE A 48 -11.89 4.73 -5.48
CA ILE A 48 -12.21 3.90 -4.30
C ILE A 48 -11.12 3.98 -3.22
N PHE A 49 -10.10 4.82 -3.40
CA PHE A 49 -9.09 5.09 -2.39
C PHE A 49 -9.53 6.21 -1.45
N GLN A 50 -9.58 5.93 -0.14
CA GLN A 50 -9.92 6.89 0.90
C GLN A 50 -8.71 7.12 1.81
N TYR A 51 -8.11 8.30 1.68
CA TYR A 51 -7.01 8.75 2.52
C TYR A 51 -7.09 10.26 2.70
N THR A 52 -6.33 10.79 3.65
CA THR A 52 -6.20 12.23 3.86
C THR A 52 -5.06 12.77 3.01
N TYR A 53 -5.27 13.94 2.40
CA TYR A 53 -4.21 14.65 1.70
C TYR A 53 -3.02 14.93 2.65
N ASP A 54 -1.81 14.71 2.14
CA ASP A 54 -0.56 15.16 2.73
C ASP A 54 0.38 15.66 1.61
N THR A 55 1.51 16.27 1.96
CA THR A 55 2.44 16.86 0.98
C THR A 55 3.17 15.81 0.13
N ILE A 56 3.06 14.52 0.46
CA ILE A 56 3.79 13.42 -0.17
C ILE A 56 2.89 12.68 -1.17
N LYS A 57 1.63 12.43 -0.83
CA LYS A 57 0.64 11.70 -1.63
C LYS A 57 -0.15 12.66 -2.54
N ILE A 58 -0.68 12.14 -3.64
CA ILE A 58 -1.56 12.91 -4.54
C ILE A 58 -2.86 13.23 -3.80
N GLU A 59 -3.42 14.43 -3.97
CA GLU A 59 -4.70 14.80 -3.36
C GLU A 59 -5.85 13.89 -3.84
N PRO A 60 -6.62 13.25 -2.93
CA PRO A 60 -7.80 12.46 -3.32
C PRO A 60 -8.97 13.38 -3.73
N PRO A 61 -9.88 12.94 -4.62
CA PRO A 61 -10.01 11.56 -5.11
C PRO A 61 -8.98 11.23 -6.20
N VAL A 62 -8.51 9.98 -6.19
CA VAL A 62 -7.65 9.41 -7.22
C VAL A 62 -8.21 8.08 -7.69
N ASP A 63 -8.07 7.79 -8.98
CA ASP A 63 -8.45 6.50 -9.55
C ASP A 63 -7.39 5.40 -9.31
N ARG A 64 -6.16 5.83 -8.99
CA ARG A 64 -5.00 4.97 -8.71
C ARG A 64 -4.18 5.58 -7.60
N PHE A 65 -3.70 4.75 -6.68
CA PHE A 65 -2.77 5.20 -5.64
C PHE A 65 -1.33 5.08 -6.13
N LEU A 66 -0.54 6.14 -5.90
CA LEU A 66 0.88 6.22 -6.25
C LEU A 66 1.74 6.34 -5.00
N LEU A 67 2.73 5.45 -4.89
CA LEU A 67 3.87 5.60 -3.99
C LEU A 67 5.11 5.89 -4.84
N GLU A 68 5.61 7.13 -4.80
CA GLU A 68 6.81 7.57 -5.53
C GLU A 68 7.91 7.96 -4.55
N TYR A 69 9.11 7.42 -4.74
CA TYR A 69 10.22 7.56 -3.81
C TYR A 69 11.58 7.57 -4.52
N LYS A 70 12.63 7.95 -3.78
CA LYS A 70 14.02 7.98 -4.26
C LYS A 70 14.47 6.60 -4.77
N LYS A 71 15.11 6.55 -5.94
CA LYS A 71 15.48 5.31 -6.66
C LYS A 71 16.05 4.22 -5.76
N ASP A 72 17.06 4.57 -4.97
CA ASP A 72 17.82 3.61 -4.17
C ASP A 72 17.22 3.32 -2.78
N ALA A 73 16.06 3.91 -2.45
CA ALA A 73 15.47 3.80 -1.12
C ALA A 73 14.70 2.49 -0.89
N LYS A 74 14.41 1.72 -1.95
CA LYS A 74 13.85 0.35 -1.89
C LYS A 74 12.55 0.22 -1.06
N ALA A 75 11.66 1.22 -1.15
CA ALA A 75 10.38 1.18 -0.44
C ALA A 75 9.52 -0.05 -0.87
N ARG A 76 8.75 -0.60 0.07
CA ARG A 76 7.92 -1.80 -0.04
C ARG A 76 6.45 -1.40 -0.24
N MET A 77 5.74 -2.23 -0.99
CA MET A 77 4.28 -2.17 -1.15
C MET A 77 3.83 -3.56 -1.59
N ASN A 78 3.08 -4.26 -0.75
CA ASN A 78 2.62 -5.62 -0.97
C ASN A 78 1.29 -5.86 -0.24
N TYR A 79 0.53 -6.87 -0.65
CA TYR A 79 -0.61 -7.33 0.14
C TYR A 79 -0.20 -8.40 1.13
N ASP A 80 -0.56 -8.18 2.39
CA ASP A 80 -0.41 -9.09 3.51
C ASP A 80 -1.74 -9.81 3.75
N SER A 81 -1.72 -11.14 3.64
CA SER A 81 -2.91 -11.98 3.81
C SER A 81 -3.27 -12.24 5.28
N GLU A 82 -2.34 -12.08 6.21
CA GLU A 82 -2.61 -12.32 7.64
C GLU A 82 -3.47 -11.22 8.23
N ILE A 83 -3.28 -9.98 7.77
CA ILE A 83 -4.01 -8.80 8.24
C ILE A 83 -4.97 -8.19 7.22
N ASP A 84 -5.17 -8.89 6.09
CA ASP A 84 -6.05 -8.51 4.96
C ASP A 84 -5.88 -7.05 4.54
N ALA A 85 -4.64 -6.67 4.23
CA ALA A 85 -4.30 -5.28 3.92
C ALA A 85 -3.22 -5.16 2.86
N ILE A 86 -3.28 -4.08 2.07
CA ILE A 86 -2.15 -3.64 1.27
C ILE A 86 -1.26 -2.80 2.18
N VAL A 87 -0.06 -3.29 2.47
CA VAL A 87 0.92 -2.66 3.36
C VAL A 87 2.03 -2.01 2.54
N PHE A 88 2.40 -0.79 2.89
CA PHE A 88 3.48 -0.06 2.25
C PHE A 88 4.26 0.81 3.24
N ASP A 89 5.51 1.14 2.88
CA ASP A 89 6.36 1.97 3.72
C ASP A 89 5.80 3.40 3.85
N HIS A 90 5.77 3.91 5.08
CA HIS A 90 5.58 5.33 5.34
C HIS A 90 6.83 6.08 4.87
N LEU A 91 6.67 7.00 3.93
CA LEU A 91 7.77 7.78 3.37
C LEU A 91 8.02 9.08 4.15
N VAL A 92 9.29 9.41 4.33
CA VAL A 92 9.77 10.67 4.91
C VAL A 92 10.87 11.27 4.03
N SER A 93 11.07 12.57 4.11
CA SER A 93 12.16 13.24 3.38
C SER A 93 13.47 13.17 4.16
N ASP A 94 14.55 12.73 3.51
CA ASP A 94 15.90 12.66 4.08
C ASP A 94 16.58 14.04 4.27
N ASN A 95 15.99 15.11 3.73
CA ASN A 95 16.53 16.46 3.78
C ASN A 95 15.46 17.55 4.02
N ASN A 96 14.31 17.16 4.59
CA ASN A 96 13.19 18.03 4.94
C ASN A 96 12.56 18.79 3.73
N LYS A 97 12.60 18.19 2.54
CA LYS A 97 11.92 18.67 1.32
C LYS A 97 10.90 17.64 0.82
N PRO A 98 9.80 17.38 1.54
CA PRO A 98 8.83 16.33 1.22
C PRO A 98 8.13 16.48 -0.15
N TRP A 99 8.15 17.67 -0.74
CA TRP A 99 7.66 17.89 -2.11
C TRP A 99 8.61 17.36 -3.19
N GLN A 100 9.87 17.05 -2.85
CA GLN A 100 10.86 16.47 -3.76
C GLN A 100 10.88 14.96 -3.64
N LYS A 101 10.34 14.25 -4.64
CA LYS A 101 10.23 12.78 -4.64
C LYS A 101 11.57 12.06 -4.50
N THR A 102 12.65 12.67 -4.98
CA THR A 102 14.04 12.18 -4.87
C THR A 102 14.60 12.20 -3.45
N THR A 103 13.89 12.76 -2.49
CA THR A 103 14.28 12.83 -1.07
C THR A 103 13.51 11.83 -0.22
N LEU A 104 12.47 11.22 -0.79
CA LEU A 104 11.56 10.36 -0.05
C LEU A 104 12.17 8.97 0.13
N ILE A 105 12.32 8.56 1.39
CA ILE A 105 12.85 7.27 1.82
C ILE A 105 11.89 6.59 2.82
N PRO A 106 11.90 5.26 2.96
CA PRO A 106 11.17 4.57 4.01
C PRO A 106 11.59 5.05 5.40
N SER A 107 10.61 5.36 6.25
CA SER A 107 10.84 5.71 7.66
C SER A 107 11.08 4.51 8.57
N GLY A 108 10.76 3.30 8.10
CA GLY A 108 10.72 2.07 8.91
C GLY A 108 9.35 1.79 9.54
N LEU A 109 8.41 2.73 9.45
CA LEU A 109 6.99 2.54 9.78
C LEU A 109 6.21 2.12 8.54
N TYR A 110 5.05 1.51 8.77
CA TYR A 110 4.18 1.01 7.71
C TYR A 110 2.79 1.61 7.79
N GLU A 111 2.32 2.10 6.65
CA GLU A 111 0.91 2.46 6.44
C GLU A 111 0.26 1.38 5.55
N GLY A 112 -1.04 1.48 5.34
CA GLY A 112 -1.71 0.54 4.47
C GLY A 112 -3.11 0.94 4.05
N PHE A 113 -3.72 0.08 3.24
CA PHE A 113 -5.12 0.14 2.89
C PHE A 113 -5.81 -1.15 3.31
N LYS A 114 -6.95 -1.02 4.00
CA LYS A 114 -7.88 -2.12 4.28
C LYS A 114 -9.12 -1.99 3.40
N TRP A 115 -9.63 -3.12 2.92
CA TRP A 115 -10.86 -3.13 2.15
C TRP A 115 -12.07 -2.99 3.08
N LYS A 116 -12.88 -1.96 2.86
CA LYS A 116 -14.10 -1.71 3.62
C LYS A 116 -15.17 -1.08 2.74
N ASP A 117 -16.35 -1.69 2.71
CA ASP A 117 -17.55 -1.16 2.04
C ASP A 117 -17.33 -0.70 0.59
N GLY A 118 -16.54 -1.47 -0.17
CA GLY A 118 -16.24 -1.19 -1.57
C GLY A 118 -15.07 -0.23 -1.80
N LYS A 119 -14.28 0.07 -0.75
CA LYS A 119 -13.22 1.07 -0.77
C LYS A 119 -11.94 0.56 -0.11
N TRP A 120 -10.81 1.05 -0.59
CA TRP A 120 -9.52 0.95 0.07
C TRP A 120 -9.38 2.11 1.06
N VAL A 121 -9.52 1.83 2.36
CA VAL A 121 -9.47 2.82 3.45
C VAL A 121 -8.08 2.83 4.08
N HIS A 122 -7.47 4.00 4.13
CA HIS A 122 -6.11 4.18 4.62
C HIS A 122 -6.00 4.00 6.12
N VAL A 123 -4.96 3.28 6.53
CA VAL A 123 -4.57 3.05 7.92
C VAL A 123 -3.15 3.58 8.07
N LYS A 124 -3.00 4.66 8.84
CA LYS A 124 -1.74 5.40 8.99
C LYS A 124 -0.64 4.62 9.72
N ASP A 125 -1.03 3.74 10.64
CA ASP A 125 -0.10 2.90 11.37
C ASP A 125 -0.65 1.47 11.41
N MET A 126 -0.05 0.58 10.62
CA MET A 126 -0.48 -0.81 10.50
C MET A 126 -0.11 -1.66 11.71
N PHE A 127 0.86 -1.23 12.51
CA PHE A 127 1.46 -2.02 13.59
C PHE A 127 1.56 -1.26 14.92
N ALA A 128 0.84 -0.13 15.05
CA ALA A 128 0.61 0.50 16.34
C ALA A 128 0.13 -0.56 17.32
N ALA A 129 0.72 -0.58 18.51
CA ALA A 129 0.21 -1.40 19.60
C ALA A 129 -1.26 -1.04 19.80
N ASP A 130 -2.15 -1.99 19.53
CA ASP A 130 -3.57 -1.83 19.76
C ASP A 130 -3.76 -1.52 21.25
N PRO A 131 -4.32 -0.34 21.62
CA PRO A 131 -4.54 -0.02 23.03
C PRO A 131 -5.54 -0.97 23.71
N GLU A 132 -6.31 -1.75 22.95
CA GLU A 132 -7.23 -2.79 23.45
C GLU A 132 -6.65 -4.22 23.35
N SER A 133 -5.49 -4.39 22.72
CA SER A 133 -4.83 -5.70 22.64
C SER A 133 -4.19 -6.05 23.98
N LYS A 134 -4.89 -6.89 24.74
CA LYS A 134 -4.33 -7.56 25.93
C LYS A 134 -3.36 -8.69 25.60
N THR A 135 -2.96 -8.87 24.34
CA THR A 135 -1.99 -9.90 23.94
C THR A 135 -1.31 -9.49 22.65
N ALA A 136 -0.20 -8.76 22.74
CA ALA A 136 0.77 -8.72 21.65
C ALA A 136 1.38 -10.13 21.49
N PRO A 137 1.43 -10.72 20.29
CA PRO A 137 2.15 -11.96 20.08
C PRO A 137 3.65 -11.67 20.25
N ILE A 138 4.26 -12.32 21.23
CA ILE A 138 5.73 -12.32 21.37
C ILE A 138 6.28 -13.11 20.17
N PRO A 139 7.17 -12.54 19.34
CA PRO A 139 7.87 -13.31 18.34
C PRO A 139 8.66 -14.40 19.06
N HIS A 140 8.30 -15.66 18.81
CA HIS A 140 9.08 -16.78 19.31
C HIS A 140 10.40 -16.81 18.52
N PRO A 141 11.56 -16.83 19.19
CA PRO A 141 12.82 -17.12 18.53
C PRO A 141 12.66 -18.45 17.79
N LYS A 142 13.05 -18.49 16.51
CA LYS A 142 13.20 -19.76 15.82
C LYS A 142 14.35 -20.49 16.53
N GLU A 143 14.05 -21.60 17.18
CA GLU A 143 15.09 -22.53 17.63
C GLU A 143 15.79 -23.05 16.37
N ASP A 144 17.06 -22.67 16.20
CA ASP A 144 17.97 -23.37 15.30
C ASP A 144 18.26 -24.75 15.91
N SER A 145 17.33 -25.69 15.72
CA SER A 145 17.63 -27.10 15.82
C SER A 145 18.03 -27.58 14.44
N GLU A 146 19.33 -27.88 14.26
CA GLU A 146 19.85 -29.13 13.67
C GLU A 146 21.38 -29.07 13.72
N PHE A 147 21.93 -29.47 14.86
CA PHE A 147 23.22 -30.15 14.91
C PHE A 147 22.91 -31.65 14.98
N PHE A 148 23.24 -32.39 13.94
CA PHE A 148 23.74 -33.77 14.02
C PHE A 148 24.78 -33.98 12.91
#